data_AF-A0A9D9LLE2-F1
#
_entry.id   AF-A0A9D9LLE2-F1
#
_cell.length_a   1.000
_cell.length_b   1.000
_cell.length_c   1.000
_cell.angle_alpha   90.00
_cell.angle_beta   90.00
_cell.angle_gamma   90.00
#
_symmetry.space_group_name_H-M   'P 1'
#
loop_
_entity.id
_entity.type
_entity.pdbx_description
1 polymer ?
#
loop_
_entity_poly.entity_id
_entity_poly.type
_entity_poly.pdbx_seq_one_letter_code
_entity_poly.pdbx_strand_id
1 'polypeptide(L)'
;VSTGAFFATLCSDPLSVASELGRFAPSEVIRYGWGVDHATIDDALFRRLSCCVNEGKSEDFRLEIAEETLEHHFHQNLSQLGLTGMPAAVISCGALLKTLLWIQKNDLQHIRELQYYTTGRFMELDLDARRNLELTETMRSKEKKGTLLWVLDKTHTAMGGRLLRSWLEKPLEKGGNGI
;
A
#
# COMPACT_ATOMS: atom_id res chain seq x y z
N VAL A 1 -1.26 2.33 13.52
CA VAL A 1 -2.07 1.74 12.43
C VAL A 1 -3.52 1.64 12.91
N SER A 2 -4.52 2.13 12.17
CA SER A 2 -5.90 2.29 12.69
C SER A 2 -6.93 1.34 12.06
N THR A 3 -6.62 0.69 10.93
CA THR A 3 -7.62 -0.03 10.11
C THR A 3 -7.44 -1.55 10.12
N GLY A 4 -6.35 -2.08 10.68
CA GLY A 4 -6.08 -3.53 10.76
C GLY A 4 -5.86 -4.22 9.40
N ALA A 5 -5.86 -3.45 8.31
CA ALA A 5 -5.75 -4.00 6.97
C ALA A 5 -4.29 -4.25 6.59
N PHE A 6 -3.99 -5.47 6.13
CA PHE A 6 -2.66 -5.90 5.73
C PHE A 6 -2.74 -6.56 4.35
N PHE A 7 -2.06 -5.96 3.36
CA PHE A 7 -2.16 -6.37 1.97
C PHE A 7 -0.78 -6.70 1.40
N ALA A 8 -0.73 -7.64 0.46
CA ALA A 8 0.47 -8.03 -0.26
C ALA A 8 0.21 -8.05 -1.77
N THR A 9 1.22 -7.66 -2.55
CA THR A 9 1.21 -7.77 -4.01
C THR A 9 2.64 -7.92 -4.53
N LEU A 10 2.77 -8.47 -5.73
CA LEU A 10 4.02 -8.56 -6.46
C LEU A 10 3.97 -7.67 -7.70
N CYS A 11 4.96 -6.80 -7.82
CA CYS A 11 5.16 -5.95 -8.99
C CYS A 11 6.28 -6.52 -9.86
N SER A 12 6.11 -6.46 -11.17
CA SER A 12 7.06 -7.04 -12.14
C SER A 12 8.15 -6.06 -12.55
N ASP A 13 7.97 -4.77 -12.30
CA ASP A 13 8.80 -3.69 -12.82
C ASP A 13 8.70 -2.42 -11.93
N PRO A 14 9.66 -1.48 -12.02
CA PRO A 14 9.66 -0.27 -11.19
C PRO A 14 8.45 0.65 -11.40
N LEU A 15 7.82 0.62 -12.57
CA LEU A 15 6.67 1.46 -12.87
C LEU A 15 5.41 0.93 -12.19
N SER A 16 5.21 -0.39 -12.16
CA SER A 16 4.13 -1.00 -11.38
C SER A 16 4.30 -0.76 -9.88
N VAL A 17 5.53 -0.77 -9.35
CA VAL A 17 5.81 -0.36 -7.96
C VAL A 17 5.40 1.09 -7.71
N ALA A 18 5.81 2.02 -8.59
CA ALA A 18 5.45 3.43 -8.47
C ALA A 18 3.92 3.67 -8.53
N SER A 19 3.21 2.91 -9.35
CA SER A 19 1.74 2.93 -9.43
C SER A 19 1.11 2.53 -8.10
N GLU A 20 1.57 1.43 -7.49
CA GLU A 20 1.04 0.98 -6.20
C GLU A 20 1.39 1.92 -5.04
N LEU A 21 2.60 2.48 -5.02
CA LEU A 21 2.96 3.55 -4.09
C LEU A 21 1.99 4.73 -4.20
N GLY A 22 1.63 5.12 -5.43
CA GLY A 22 0.66 6.18 -5.65
C GLY A 22 -0.75 5.84 -5.19
N ARG A 23 -1.17 4.59 -5.41
CA ARG A 23 -2.49 4.10 -5.01
C ARG A 23 -2.68 4.10 -3.50
N PHE A 24 -1.66 3.69 -2.75
CA PHE A 24 -1.70 3.62 -1.30
C PHE A 24 -1.25 4.91 -0.61
N ALA A 25 -0.49 5.76 -1.30
CA ALA A 25 0.08 7.01 -0.80
C ALA A 25 0.66 6.87 0.63
N PRO A 26 1.64 5.96 0.84
CA PRO A 26 2.18 5.70 2.17
C PRO A 26 2.93 6.91 2.73
N SER A 27 2.79 7.14 4.04
CA SER A 27 3.58 8.14 4.77
C SER A 27 5.00 7.65 5.11
N GLU A 28 5.19 6.33 5.19
CA GLU A 28 6.47 5.69 5.48
C GLU A 28 6.61 4.42 4.64
N VAL A 29 7.82 4.17 4.13
CA VAL A 29 8.19 2.96 3.39
C VAL A 29 9.47 2.39 3.99
N ILE A 30 9.48 1.07 4.17
CA ILE A 30 10.69 0.32 4.51
C ILE A 30 11.12 -0.43 3.26
N ARG A 31 12.37 -0.27 2.86
CA ARG A 31 12.94 -0.96 1.70
C ARG A 31 14.29 -1.57 2.04
N TYR A 32 14.62 -2.65 1.34
CA TYR A 32 15.92 -3.30 1.43
C TYR A 32 16.10 -4.23 0.22
N GLY A 33 17.34 -4.36 -0.24
CA GLY A 33 17.70 -5.27 -1.32
C GLY A 33 18.05 -4.56 -2.62
N TRP A 34 18.12 -5.32 -3.71
CA TRP A 34 18.56 -4.83 -5.00
C TRP A 34 17.41 -4.19 -5.79
N GLY A 35 17.68 -3.06 -6.46
CA GLY A 35 16.73 -2.40 -7.37
C GLY A 35 15.63 -1.59 -6.66
N VAL A 36 15.73 -1.41 -5.33
CA VAL A 36 14.77 -0.63 -4.53
C VAL A 36 14.99 0.89 -4.62
N ASP A 37 16.13 1.31 -5.16
CA ASP A 37 16.60 2.68 -5.40
C ASP A 37 16.49 3.10 -6.87
N HIS A 38 15.65 2.40 -7.65
CA HIS A 38 15.41 2.76 -9.04
C HIS A 38 14.83 4.17 -9.17
N ALA A 39 15.30 4.96 -10.15
CA ALA A 39 14.93 6.37 -10.32
C ALA A 39 13.40 6.62 -10.34
N THR A 40 12.64 5.73 -10.98
CA THR A 40 11.15 5.78 -11.01
C THR A 40 10.52 5.63 -9.62
N ILE A 41 11.09 4.75 -8.78
CA ILE A 41 10.60 4.50 -7.42
C ILE A 41 10.97 5.70 -6.53
N ASP A 42 12.20 6.19 -6.63
CA ASP A 42 12.67 7.37 -5.89
C ASP A 42 11.88 8.63 -6.24
N ASP A 43 11.57 8.85 -7.53
CA ASP A 43 10.70 9.95 -7.95
C ASP A 43 9.31 9.85 -7.30
N ALA A 44 8.72 8.66 -7.28
CA ALA A 44 7.44 8.42 -6.62
C ALA A 44 7.50 8.68 -5.11
N LEU A 45 8.49 8.11 -4.41
CA LEU A 45 8.64 8.23 -2.96
C LEU A 45 8.92 9.68 -2.54
N PHE A 46 9.97 10.29 -3.10
CA PHE A 46 10.48 11.56 -2.57
C PHE A 46 9.80 12.78 -3.19
N ARG A 47 9.58 12.79 -4.52
CA ARG A 47 9.05 13.98 -5.20
C ARG A 47 7.54 13.99 -5.23
N ARG A 48 6.90 12.85 -5.51
CA ARG A 48 5.43 12.80 -5.68
C ARG A 48 4.70 12.62 -4.35
N LEU A 49 5.23 11.78 -3.45
CA LEU A 49 4.55 11.42 -2.19
C LEU A 49 5.15 12.10 -0.95
N SER A 50 6.38 12.65 -1.03
CA SER A 50 7.11 13.16 0.15
C SER A 50 7.19 12.12 1.29
N CYS A 51 7.38 10.86 0.91
CA CYS A 51 7.38 9.70 1.80
C CYS A 51 8.68 9.62 2.61
N CYS A 52 8.58 9.24 3.89
CA CYS A 52 9.74 8.88 4.69
C CYS A 52 10.22 7.47 4.32
N VAL A 53 11.50 7.32 3.98
CA VAL A 53 12.08 6.03 3.61
C VAL A 53 13.01 5.54 4.71
N ASN A 54 12.80 4.31 5.16
CA ASN A 54 13.64 3.58 6.08
C ASN A 54 14.39 2.49 5.31
N GLU A 55 15.71 2.65 5.18
CA GLU A 55 16.59 1.62 4.65
C GLU A 55 16.73 0.54 5.73
N GLY A 56 15.91 -0.50 5.64
CA GLY A 56 15.85 -1.55 6.63
C GLY A 56 17.18 -2.29 6.79
N LYS A 57 17.27 -3.20 7.78
CA LYS A 57 18.48 -4.00 8.00
C LYS A 57 18.40 -5.34 7.29
N SER A 58 19.53 -5.85 6.83
CA SER A 58 19.62 -7.17 6.18
C SER A 58 18.99 -8.31 6.98
N GLU A 59 19.12 -8.25 8.30
CA GLU A 59 18.59 -9.24 9.24
C GLU A 59 17.06 -9.28 9.27
N ASP A 60 16.39 -8.15 9.00
CA ASP A 60 14.93 -8.02 9.01
C ASP A 60 14.30 -8.52 7.71
N PHE A 61 15.10 -8.66 6.64
CA PHE A 61 14.67 -9.07 5.32
C PHE A 61 15.13 -10.50 4.97
N ARG A 62 15.38 -11.34 5.98
CA ARG A 62 15.66 -12.77 5.79
C ARG A 62 14.38 -13.56 5.65
N LEU A 63 14.34 -14.47 4.68
CA LEU A 63 13.16 -15.28 4.36
C LEU A 63 12.72 -16.10 5.58
N GLU A 64 13.63 -16.79 6.23
CA GLU A 64 13.32 -17.71 7.33
C GLU A 64 12.67 -16.96 8.52
N ILE A 65 13.17 -15.76 8.82
CA ILE A 65 12.62 -14.91 9.88
C ILE A 65 11.26 -14.36 9.49
N ALA A 66 11.10 -13.95 8.22
CA ALA A 66 9.85 -13.42 7.72
C ALA A 66 8.74 -14.48 7.75
N GLU A 67 9.06 -15.71 7.36
CA GLU A 67 8.16 -16.86 7.45
C GLU A 67 7.71 -17.09 8.90
N GLU A 68 8.66 -17.26 9.83
CA GLU A 68 8.35 -17.48 11.25
C GLU A 68 7.49 -16.36 11.84
N THR A 69 7.80 -15.09 11.51
CA THR A 69 7.08 -13.92 12.01
C THR A 69 5.63 -13.92 11.52
N LEU A 70 5.39 -14.23 10.24
CA LEU A 70 4.05 -14.25 9.65
C LEU A 70 3.23 -15.42 10.19
N GLU A 71 3.81 -16.63 10.24
CA GLU A 71 3.10 -17.81 10.72
C GLU A 71 2.73 -17.68 12.21
N HIS A 72 3.63 -17.11 13.02
CA HIS A 72 3.37 -16.84 14.43
C HIS A 72 2.23 -15.82 14.63
N HIS A 73 2.20 -14.74 13.85
CA HIS A 73 1.20 -13.67 14.01
C HIS A 73 -0.18 -14.05 13.48
N PHE A 74 -0.25 -14.70 12.32
CA PHE A 74 -1.54 -15.07 11.68
C PHE A 74 -2.04 -16.45 12.09
N HIS A 75 -1.23 -17.27 12.76
CA HIS A 75 -1.53 -18.66 13.10
C HIS A 75 -1.91 -19.51 11.86
N GLN A 76 -1.25 -19.22 10.74
CA GLN A 76 -1.49 -19.81 9.43
C GLN A 76 -0.16 -20.03 8.72
N ASN A 77 -0.04 -21.13 7.99
CA ASN A 77 1.17 -21.38 7.19
C ASN A 77 1.13 -20.56 5.88
N LEU A 78 2.27 -20.42 5.20
CA LEU A 78 2.38 -19.64 3.95
C LEU A 78 1.35 -20.02 2.87
N SER A 79 1.00 -21.30 2.77
CA SER A 79 -0.02 -21.80 1.83
C SER A 79 -1.42 -21.28 2.15
N GLN A 80 -1.76 -21.12 3.43
CA GLN A 80 -3.04 -20.57 3.87
C GLN A 80 -3.08 -19.05 3.69
N LEU A 81 -1.93 -18.38 3.81
CA LEU A 81 -1.76 -16.96 3.54
C LEU A 81 -1.72 -16.62 2.03
N GLY A 82 -1.67 -17.62 1.16
CA GLY A 82 -1.59 -17.43 -0.30
C GLY A 82 -0.25 -16.90 -0.80
N LEU A 83 0.84 -17.09 -0.04
CA LEU A 83 2.18 -16.56 -0.34
C LEU A 83 3.18 -17.65 -0.78
N THR A 84 2.73 -18.90 -0.96
CA THR A 84 3.61 -20.02 -1.35
C THR A 84 4.31 -19.74 -2.67
N GLY A 85 5.63 -19.92 -2.68
CA GLY A 85 6.47 -19.66 -3.86
C GLY A 85 6.74 -18.17 -4.14
N MET A 86 6.38 -17.27 -3.23
CA MET A 86 6.53 -15.82 -3.38
C MET A 86 7.50 -15.21 -2.34
N PRO A 87 8.80 -15.56 -2.37
CA PRO A 87 9.74 -15.17 -1.32
C PRO A 87 9.85 -13.65 -1.13
N ALA A 88 9.75 -12.86 -2.21
CA ALA A 88 9.77 -11.40 -2.14
C ALA A 88 8.57 -10.84 -1.36
N ALA A 89 7.38 -11.41 -1.54
CA ALA A 89 6.19 -10.99 -0.81
C ALA A 89 6.28 -11.38 0.66
N VAL A 90 6.73 -12.61 0.95
CA VAL A 90 6.95 -13.12 2.32
C VAL A 90 7.93 -12.24 3.07
N ILE A 91 9.11 -11.99 2.50
CA ILE A 91 10.15 -11.13 3.09
C ILE A 91 9.60 -9.73 3.40
N SER A 92 8.94 -9.09 2.42
CA SER A 92 8.42 -7.73 2.58
C SER A 92 7.34 -7.65 3.67
N CYS A 93 6.43 -8.63 3.71
CA CYS A 93 5.38 -8.70 4.71
C CYS A 93 5.95 -8.96 6.12
N GLY A 94 6.89 -9.91 6.25
CA GLY A 94 7.53 -10.21 7.51
C GLY A 94 8.32 -9.03 8.07
N ALA A 95 9.12 -8.35 7.23
CA ALA A 95 9.88 -7.16 7.62
C ALA A 95 8.97 -6.01 8.08
N LEU A 96 7.86 -5.78 7.36
CA LEU A 96 6.86 -4.78 7.74
C LEU A 96 6.22 -5.13 9.08
N LEU A 97 5.74 -6.36 9.24
CA LEU A 97 5.09 -6.81 10.47
C LEU A 97 6.02 -6.73 11.68
N LYS A 98 7.26 -7.19 11.53
CA LYS A 98 8.29 -7.10 12.56
C LYS A 98 8.55 -5.66 12.98
N THR A 99 8.62 -4.75 12.02
CA THR A 99 8.81 -3.33 12.29
C THR A 99 7.60 -2.72 13.00
N LEU A 100 6.39 -3.06 12.58
CA LEU A 100 5.16 -2.61 13.26
C LEU A 100 5.11 -3.08 14.72
N LEU A 101 5.47 -4.34 14.98
CA LEU A 101 5.57 -4.88 16.34
C LEU A 101 6.60 -4.13 17.17
N TRP A 102 7.75 -3.80 16.58
CA TRP A 102 8.81 -3.05 17.26
C TRP A 102 8.41 -1.61 17.59
N ILE A 103 7.76 -0.89 16.66
CA ILE A 103 7.31 0.49 16.85
C ILE A 103 6.19 0.56 17.89
N GLN A 104 5.18 -0.31 17.78
CA GLN A 104 3.97 -0.22 18.59
C GLN A 104 4.17 -0.79 20.01
N LYS A 105 5.19 -1.64 20.22
CA LYS A 105 5.54 -2.31 21.49
C LYS A 105 4.36 -3.00 22.20
N ASN A 106 3.31 -3.31 21.44
CA ASN A 106 2.07 -3.92 21.86
C ASN A 106 1.65 -4.93 20.80
N ASP A 107 0.83 -5.89 21.21
CA ASP A 107 0.32 -6.91 20.32
C ASP A 107 -0.61 -6.32 19.24
N LEU A 108 -0.47 -6.77 18.00
CA LEU A 108 -1.15 -6.24 16.81
C LEU A 108 -2.43 -7.02 16.48
N GLN A 109 -3.23 -7.37 17.51
CA GLN A 109 -4.40 -8.26 17.41
C GLN A 109 -5.53 -7.78 16.47
N HIS A 110 -5.46 -6.53 16.03
CA HIS A 110 -6.39 -5.93 15.07
C HIS A 110 -6.00 -6.23 13.62
N ILE A 111 -4.74 -6.63 13.36
CA ILE A 111 -4.27 -7.12 12.07
C ILE A 111 -4.47 -8.64 12.07
N ARG A 112 -5.60 -9.09 11.52
CA ARG A 112 -6.03 -10.50 11.61
C ARG A 112 -5.84 -11.29 10.33
N GLU A 113 -5.75 -10.60 9.20
CA GLU A 113 -5.70 -11.23 7.89
C GLU A 113 -4.70 -10.52 7.00
N LEU A 114 -3.97 -11.33 6.22
CA LEU A 114 -3.15 -10.89 5.11
C LEU A 114 -3.91 -11.19 3.82
N GLN A 115 -4.13 -10.17 3.00
CA GLN A 115 -4.80 -10.31 1.72
C GLN A 115 -3.82 -10.11 0.57
N TYR A 116 -3.46 -11.19 -0.11
CA TYR A 116 -2.73 -11.11 -1.36
C TYR A 116 -3.67 -10.73 -2.50
N TYR A 117 -3.27 -9.75 -3.31
CA TYR A 117 -4.00 -9.34 -4.51
C TYR A 117 -3.04 -9.17 -5.68
N THR A 118 -3.52 -9.51 -6.87
CA THR A 118 -2.77 -9.29 -8.11
C THR A 118 -3.10 -7.91 -8.66
N THR A 119 -2.08 -7.16 -9.04
CA THR A 119 -2.26 -5.90 -9.77
C THR A 119 -2.53 -6.21 -11.25
N GLY A 120 -3.51 -5.51 -11.83
CA GLY A 120 -3.61 -5.44 -13.28
C GLY A 120 -2.39 -4.71 -13.84
N ARG A 121 -1.95 -5.05 -15.07
CA ARG A 121 -1.12 -4.11 -15.82
C ARG A 121 -1.97 -2.85 -16.05
N PHE A 122 -1.34 -1.66 -16.04
CA PHE A 122 -1.94 -0.31 -16.16
C PHE A 122 -2.36 0.30 -14.80
N MET A 123 -2.05 1.57 -14.47
CA MET A 123 -2.14 2.78 -15.30
C MET A 123 -1.07 3.83 -14.90
N GLU A 124 -0.20 4.24 -15.84
CA GLU A 124 0.75 5.37 -15.72
C GLU A 124 0.09 6.72 -15.35
N LEU A 125 -1.24 6.78 -15.42
CA LEU A 125 -2.02 8.00 -15.28
C LEU A 125 -2.61 8.24 -13.89
N ASP A 126 -2.58 7.32 -12.91
CA ASP A 126 -3.37 7.58 -11.69
C ASP A 126 -2.76 8.68 -10.81
N LEU A 127 -1.43 8.80 -10.69
CA LEU A 127 -0.82 9.86 -9.87
C LEU A 127 -0.88 11.26 -10.50
N ASP A 128 -0.60 11.39 -11.81
CA ASP A 128 -0.71 12.69 -12.50
C ASP A 128 -2.16 13.06 -12.77
N ALA A 129 -3.06 12.12 -13.08
CA ALA A 129 -4.49 12.38 -13.12
C ALA A 129 -5.04 12.72 -11.73
N ARG A 130 -4.67 12.03 -10.64
CA ARG A 130 -5.10 12.40 -9.27
C ARG A 130 -4.68 13.81 -8.88
N ARG A 131 -3.45 14.21 -9.24
CA ARG A 131 -2.94 15.57 -9.01
C ARG A 131 -3.66 16.59 -9.90
N ASN A 132 -3.85 16.29 -11.18
CA ASN A 132 -4.45 17.21 -12.16
C ASN A 132 -6.00 17.29 -12.06
N LEU A 133 -6.66 16.24 -11.57
CA LEU A 133 -8.12 16.16 -11.38
C LEU A 133 -8.56 16.70 -10.01
N GLU A 134 -7.61 17.14 -9.17
CA GLU A 134 -7.87 17.66 -7.81
C GLU A 134 -8.87 16.77 -7.05
N LEU A 135 -8.64 15.46 -7.01
CA LEU A 135 -9.68 14.52 -6.56
C LEU A 135 -10.03 14.67 -5.09
N THR A 136 -9.04 15.01 -4.24
CA THR A 136 -9.21 15.11 -2.79
C THR A 136 -8.67 16.40 -2.20
N GLU A 137 -7.75 17.07 -2.90
CA GLU A 137 -7.10 18.34 -2.52
C GLU A 137 -6.80 19.16 -3.79
N THR A 138 -6.93 20.48 -3.73
CA THR A 138 -6.56 21.35 -4.85
C THR A 138 -5.05 21.52 -4.96
N MET A 139 -4.52 21.63 -6.19
CA MET A 139 -3.07 21.79 -6.40
C MET A 139 -2.55 23.11 -5.84
N ARG A 140 -3.39 24.15 -5.80
CA ARG A 140 -2.99 25.51 -5.42
C ARG A 140 -3.00 25.76 -3.91
N SER A 141 -3.98 25.23 -3.17
CA SER A 141 -4.13 25.51 -1.73
C SER A 141 -4.10 24.27 -0.84
N LYS A 142 -4.00 23.06 -1.39
CA LYS A 142 -4.15 21.79 -0.65
C LYS A 142 -5.46 21.73 0.17
N GLU A 143 -6.47 22.48 -0.27
CA GLU A 143 -7.76 22.51 0.41
C GLU A 143 -8.70 21.50 -0.24
N LYS A 144 -9.60 20.92 0.56
CA LYS A 144 -10.69 20.10 0.05
C LYS A 144 -11.60 20.92 -0.88
N LYS A 145 -11.78 22.22 -0.62
CA LYS A 145 -12.71 23.07 -1.39
C LYS A 145 -12.22 23.26 -2.83
N GLY A 146 -13.04 22.86 -3.80
CA GLY A 146 -12.69 22.87 -5.24
C GLY A 146 -12.39 21.49 -5.82
N THR A 147 -12.34 20.45 -4.99
CA THR A 147 -12.01 19.08 -5.39
C THR A 147 -13.22 18.27 -5.85
N LEU A 148 -13.00 17.20 -6.60
CA LEU A 148 -14.09 16.27 -6.96
C LEU A 148 -14.75 15.66 -5.71
N LEU A 149 -13.96 15.27 -4.71
CA LEU A 149 -14.46 14.79 -3.41
C LEU A 149 -15.32 15.86 -2.72
N TRP A 150 -15.00 17.15 -2.81
CA TRP A 150 -15.84 18.20 -2.22
C TRP A 150 -17.21 18.32 -2.89
N VAL A 151 -17.28 18.11 -4.21
CA VAL A 151 -18.55 18.09 -4.93
C VAL A 151 -19.37 16.84 -4.56
N LEU A 152 -18.72 15.68 -4.48
CA LEU A 152 -19.37 14.37 -4.31
C LEU A 152 -19.68 14.00 -2.85
N ASP A 153 -18.90 14.47 -1.88
CA ASP A 153 -19.08 14.10 -0.46
C ASP A 153 -20.26 14.82 0.17
N LYS A 154 -21.42 14.16 0.14
CA LYS A 154 -22.65 14.52 0.87
C LYS A 154 -22.89 13.63 2.09
N THR A 155 -21.87 12.94 2.58
CA THR A 155 -22.04 11.97 3.65
C THR A 155 -22.24 12.65 5.01
N HIS A 156 -23.16 12.13 5.82
CA HIS A 156 -23.47 12.68 7.15
C HIS A 156 -22.54 12.15 8.26
N THR A 157 -21.65 11.20 7.95
CA THR A 157 -20.73 10.59 8.92
C THR A 157 -19.29 10.59 8.41
N ALA A 158 -18.34 10.78 9.32
CA ALA A 158 -16.92 10.77 8.98
C ALA A 158 -16.45 9.42 8.38
N MET A 159 -17.09 8.31 8.74
CA MET A 159 -16.82 7.00 8.12
C MET A 159 -17.28 6.95 6.65
N GLY A 160 -18.44 7.50 6.31
CA GLY A 160 -18.94 7.55 4.94
C GLY A 160 -18.01 8.35 4.01
N GLY A 161 -17.54 9.51 4.48
CA GLY A 161 -16.59 10.33 3.71
C GLY A 161 -15.25 9.63 3.48
N ARG A 162 -14.77 8.86 4.47
CA ARG A 162 -13.56 8.01 4.32
C ARG A 162 -13.76 6.89 3.30
N LEU A 163 -14.93 6.27 3.27
CA LEU A 163 -15.25 5.22 2.30
C LEU A 163 -15.34 5.78 0.88
N LEU A 164 -16.03 6.91 0.69
CA LEU A 164 -16.15 7.59 -0.60
C LEU A 164 -14.78 8.04 -1.12
N ARG A 165 -13.94 8.60 -0.24
CA ARG A 165 -12.54 8.90 -0.55
C ARG A 165 -11.78 7.65 -1.01
N SER A 166 -11.89 6.54 -0.28
CA SER A 166 -11.26 5.26 -0.66
C SER A 166 -11.70 4.78 -2.05
N TRP A 167 -12.97 4.93 -2.41
CA TRP A 167 -13.47 4.58 -3.74
C TRP A 167 -12.94 5.50 -4.85
N LEU A 168 -12.81 6.80 -4.57
CA LEU A 168 -12.20 7.74 -5.52
C LEU A 168 -10.69 7.52 -5.67
N GLU A 169 -10.02 7.10 -4.60
CA GLU A 169 -8.59 6.75 -4.60
C GLU A 169 -8.31 5.35 -5.17
N LYS A 170 -9.33 4.50 -5.28
CA LYS A 170 -9.28 3.12 -5.75
C LYS A 170 -10.56 2.78 -6.51
N PRO A 171 -10.76 3.31 -7.73
CA PRO A 171 -11.97 3.02 -8.50
C PRO A 171 -12.11 1.52 -8.72
N LEU A 172 -13.28 0.97 -8.38
CA LEU A 172 -13.59 -0.44 -8.58
C LEU A 172 -13.75 -0.71 -10.08
N GLU A 173 -12.94 -1.60 -10.64
CA GLU A 173 -13.19 -2.12 -11.98
C GLU A 173 -14.40 -3.07 -11.95
N LYS A 174 -15.51 -2.65 -12.55
CA LYS A 174 -16.53 -3.57 -13.05
C LYS A 174 -16.49 -3.51 -14.58
N GLY A 175 -15.98 -4.55 -15.22
CA GLY A 175 -15.97 -4.64 -16.68
C GLY A 175 -15.14 -5.77 -17.30
N GLY A 176 -15.26 -7.01 -16.80
CA GLY A 176 -14.77 -8.21 -17.50
C GLY A 176 -15.94 -9.18 -17.71
N ASN A 177 -16.32 -9.40 -18.97
CA ASN A 177 -17.51 -10.10 -19.46
C ASN A 177 -17.86 -11.41 -18.74
N GLY A 178 -19.11 -11.48 -18.30
CA GLY A 178 -19.85 -12.72 -18.07
C GLY A 178 -21.19 -12.67 -18.80
N ILE A 179 -21.15 -12.80 -20.13
CA ILE A 179 -22.12 -13.47 -21.02
C ILE A 179 -21.45 -13.70 -22.38
#